data_AF-A0A956IT61-F1
#
_entry.id   AF-A0A956IT61-F1
#
_cell.length_a   1.000
_cell.length_b   1.000
_cell.length_c   1.000
_cell.angle_alpha   90.00
_cell.angle_beta   90.00
_cell.angle_gamma   90.00
#
_symmetry.space_group_name_H-M   'P 1'
#
loop_
_entity.id
_entity.type
_entity.pdbx_description
1 polymer ?
#
loop_
_entity_poly.entity_id
_entity_poly.type
_entity_poly.pdbx_seq_one_letter_code
_entity_poly.pdbx_strand_id
1 'polypeptide(L)'
;MLIKDLFVSDVTRDIPPVVYFHEQNPEKLKDEVDEYIITGGWPESHPNHKRVPRGIHEEYVRLLTGIAEEYSKKGGPELPCAWISGFYGSGKSSFSKLLGLALDNQVLPDGRTLAEAWLKRDTSPNAKALRDAWARLIQTVNEPLAVVFDVGSMARDNEHVHGVAIRQLQRRLGYCADALVADFELNLERDGEYDKFLQCAERTLGSPWTQVKDRALVEEDFSLVLSELYPEKYTDPMSWFTSRAGTHTRSESPEEAVKAIGDMLRFRANGRTLFFVVDEVSQYVINNRDRVDRLRAFATALGSGLRG
;
A
#
# COMPACT_ATOMS: atom_id res chain seq x y z
N MET A 1 7.70 -15.95 44.34
CA MET A 1 8.05 -15.43 43.01
C MET A 1 7.63 -16.48 42.00
N LEU A 2 6.71 -16.17 41.09
CA LEU A 2 6.29 -17.09 40.04
C LEU A 2 7.25 -16.95 38.85
N ILE A 3 7.46 -18.02 38.08
CA ILE A 3 8.34 -17.99 36.89
C ILE A 3 7.90 -16.90 35.89
N LYS A 4 6.58 -16.68 35.77
CA LYS A 4 6.04 -15.62 34.90
C LYS A 4 6.53 -14.22 35.29
N ASP A 5 6.87 -14.00 36.56
CA ASP A 5 7.31 -12.69 37.07
C ASP A 5 8.77 -12.37 36.67
N LEU A 6 9.50 -13.34 36.09
CA LEU A 6 10.85 -13.13 35.56
C LEU A 6 10.87 -12.48 34.17
N PHE A 7 9.77 -12.58 33.43
CA PHE A 7 9.71 -12.12 32.05
C PHE A 7 9.30 -10.65 31.99
N VAL A 8 9.94 -9.90 31.10
CA VAL A 8 9.60 -8.48 30.84
C VAL A 8 8.20 -8.36 30.25
N SER A 9 7.78 -9.34 29.44
CA SER A 9 6.48 -9.39 28.78
C SER A 9 5.63 -10.54 29.31
N ASP A 10 4.31 -10.40 29.24
CA ASP A 10 3.35 -11.43 29.67
C ASP A 10 3.46 -12.71 28.83
N VAL A 11 3.96 -13.80 29.41
CA VAL A 11 4.14 -15.08 28.72
C VAL A 11 2.85 -15.82 28.34
N THR A 12 1.69 -15.33 28.78
CA THR A 12 0.38 -15.93 28.46
C THR A 12 -0.37 -15.21 27.34
N ARG A 13 0.20 -14.12 26.81
CA ARG A 13 -0.37 -13.37 25.69
C ARG A 13 -0.43 -14.20 24.41
N ASP A 14 -1.45 -13.95 23.60
CA ASP A 14 -1.61 -14.57 22.30
C ASP A 14 -0.59 -13.97 21.31
N ILE A 15 0.13 -14.83 20.59
CA ILE A 15 1.11 -14.43 19.58
C ILE A 15 0.67 -15.04 18.25
N PRO A 16 0.24 -14.22 17.29
CA PRO A 16 -0.12 -14.71 15.96
C PRO A 16 1.05 -15.46 15.32
N PRO A 17 0.81 -16.60 14.66
CA PRO A 17 1.87 -17.40 14.07
C PRO A 17 2.47 -16.75 12.80
N VAL A 18 1.72 -15.83 12.18
CA VAL A 18 2.09 -15.12 10.95
C VAL A 18 1.61 -13.68 10.99
N VAL A 19 2.23 -12.83 10.16
CA VAL A 19 1.83 -11.44 9.97
C VAL A 19 0.64 -11.37 9.02
N TYR A 20 -0.47 -10.78 9.44
CA TYR A 20 -1.66 -10.59 8.61
C TYR A 20 -1.71 -9.16 8.06
N PHE A 21 -1.48 -8.97 6.76
CA PHE A 21 -1.46 -7.63 6.13
C PHE A 21 -2.83 -6.94 6.05
N HIS A 22 -3.91 -7.71 6.01
CA HIS A 22 -5.27 -7.18 6.00
C HIS A 22 -5.74 -6.72 7.39
N GLU A 23 -5.09 -7.18 8.46
CA GLU A 23 -5.40 -6.79 9.83
C GLU A 23 -4.66 -5.49 10.17
N GLN A 24 -5.42 -4.40 10.23
CA GLN A 24 -4.93 -3.06 10.52
C GLN A 24 -5.73 -2.40 11.67
N ASN A 25 -6.46 -3.20 12.46
CA ASN A 25 -7.09 -2.69 13.66
C ASN A 25 -6.03 -2.07 14.60
N PRO A 26 -6.22 -0.83 15.09
CA PRO A 26 -5.25 -0.15 15.95
C PRO A 26 -4.82 -0.95 17.18
N GLU A 27 -5.71 -1.74 17.79
CA GLU A 27 -5.37 -2.60 18.94
C GLU A 27 -4.39 -3.72 18.52
N LYS A 28 -4.69 -4.40 17.40
CA LYS A 28 -3.82 -5.46 16.87
C LYS A 28 -2.48 -4.92 16.40
N LEU A 29 -2.46 -3.73 15.81
CA LEU A 29 -1.21 -3.08 15.40
C LEU A 29 -0.37 -2.65 16.58
N LYS A 30 -1.00 -2.20 17.68
CA LYS A 30 -0.32 -1.91 18.93
C LYS A 30 0.37 -3.16 19.47
N ASP A 31 -0.34 -4.29 19.51
CA ASP A 31 0.24 -5.57 19.94
C ASP A 31 1.41 -5.97 19.01
N GLU A 32 1.23 -5.90 17.70
CA GLU A 32 2.25 -6.28 16.72
C GLU A 32 3.53 -5.43 16.83
N VAL A 33 3.40 -4.11 16.97
CA VAL A 33 4.57 -3.23 17.11
C VAL A 33 5.26 -3.39 18.46
N ASP A 34 4.51 -3.63 19.55
CA ASP A 34 5.09 -3.85 20.88
C ASP A 34 5.92 -5.14 20.93
N GLU A 35 5.54 -6.16 20.16
CA GLU A 35 6.28 -7.42 20.03
C GLU A 35 7.51 -7.34 19.11
N TYR A 36 7.53 -6.41 18.16
CA TYR A 36 8.63 -6.33 17.19
C TYR A 36 9.92 -5.84 17.85
N ILE A 37 11.05 -6.54 17.64
CA ILE A 37 12.36 -6.12 18.14
C ILE A 37 13.24 -5.72 16.97
N ILE A 38 13.70 -4.46 16.96
CA ILE A 38 14.70 -4.01 15.99
C ILE A 38 16.08 -4.34 16.55
N THR A 39 16.68 -5.38 15.98
CA THR A 39 18.02 -5.85 16.36
C THR A 39 19.09 -5.18 15.51
N GLY A 40 20.19 -4.77 16.13
CA GLY A 40 21.42 -4.42 15.41
C GLY A 40 22.27 -5.64 15.09
N GLY A 41 23.29 -5.44 14.25
CA GLY A 41 24.37 -6.40 14.11
C GLY A 41 25.14 -6.62 15.43
N TRP A 42 25.99 -7.63 15.48
CA TRP A 42 26.90 -7.77 16.63
C TRP A 42 27.84 -6.56 16.70
N PRO A 43 28.19 -6.05 17.91
CA PRO A 43 29.18 -4.99 18.05
C PRO A 43 30.52 -5.39 17.44
N GLU A 44 31.28 -4.44 16.89
CA GLU A 44 32.60 -4.70 16.26
C GLU A 44 33.58 -5.47 17.18
N SER A 45 33.49 -5.24 18.49
CA SER A 45 34.28 -5.93 19.51
C SER A 45 33.88 -7.38 19.75
N HIS A 46 32.71 -7.81 19.25
CA HIS A 46 32.18 -9.15 19.49
C HIS A 46 32.64 -10.14 18.39
N PRO A 47 33.08 -11.37 18.73
CA PRO A 47 33.59 -12.33 17.75
C PRO A 47 32.63 -12.64 16.58
N ASN A 48 31.32 -12.57 16.83
CA ASN A 48 30.29 -12.83 15.82
C ASN A 48 30.05 -11.66 14.84
N HIS A 49 30.67 -10.49 15.04
CA HIS A 49 30.54 -9.36 14.10
C HIS A 49 30.93 -9.74 12.68
N LYS A 50 32.01 -10.52 12.52
CA LYS A 50 32.42 -11.01 11.20
C LYS A 50 31.34 -11.83 10.48
N ARG A 51 30.45 -12.49 11.23
CA ARG A 51 29.37 -13.34 10.68
C ARG A 51 28.08 -12.55 10.48
N VAL A 52 27.70 -11.71 11.44
CA VAL A 52 26.46 -10.92 11.40
C VAL A 52 26.80 -9.48 11.82
N PRO A 53 27.42 -8.70 10.92
CA PRO A 53 27.82 -7.32 11.19
C PRO A 53 26.64 -6.34 11.15
N ARG A 54 25.50 -6.78 10.61
CA ARG A 54 24.28 -6.00 10.41
C ARG A 54 23.06 -6.82 10.82
N GLY A 55 22.05 -6.14 11.34
CA GLY A 55 20.72 -6.66 11.65
C GLY A 55 19.64 -5.78 11.02
N ILE A 56 18.45 -5.84 11.62
CA ILE A 56 17.27 -5.10 11.18
C ILE A 56 17.50 -3.58 11.25
N HIS A 57 18.18 -3.09 12.29
CA HIS A 57 18.52 -1.67 12.46
C HIS A 57 19.26 -1.12 11.24
N GLU A 58 20.37 -1.76 10.86
CA GLU A 58 21.22 -1.28 9.77
C GLU A 58 20.49 -1.35 8.42
N GLU A 59 19.64 -2.35 8.20
CA GLU A 59 18.87 -2.46 6.96
C GLU A 59 17.75 -1.40 6.88
N TYR A 60 17.09 -1.04 7.99
CA TYR A 60 16.18 0.11 8.01
C TYR A 60 16.92 1.42 7.74
N VAL A 61 18.02 1.69 8.44
CA VAL A 61 18.82 2.91 8.24
C VAL A 61 19.24 3.03 6.78
N ARG A 62 19.74 1.94 6.19
CA ARG A 62 20.14 1.88 4.78
C ARG A 62 18.97 2.16 3.84
N LEU A 63 17.82 1.51 4.05
CA LEU A 63 16.64 1.68 3.20
C LEU A 63 16.13 3.12 3.24
N LEU A 64 15.89 3.67 4.43
CA LEU A 64 15.32 5.01 4.59
C LEU A 64 16.27 6.10 4.07
N THR A 65 17.56 5.96 4.36
CA THR A 65 18.59 6.88 3.85
C THR A 65 18.64 6.83 2.32
N GLY A 66 18.63 5.63 1.73
CA GLY A 66 18.62 5.44 0.29
C GLY A 66 17.39 6.06 -0.37
N ILE A 67 16.19 5.84 0.18
CA ILE A 67 14.96 6.45 -0.34
C ILE A 67 15.07 7.98 -0.31
N ALA A 68 15.46 8.57 0.82
CA ALA A 68 15.58 10.02 0.95
C ALA A 68 16.62 10.62 -0.02
N GLU A 69 17.74 9.93 -0.24
CA GLU A 69 18.80 10.36 -1.16
C GLU A 69 18.36 10.28 -2.62
N GLU A 70 17.76 9.16 -3.03
CA GLU A 70 17.25 8.98 -4.39
C GLU A 70 16.12 9.95 -4.71
N TYR A 71 15.19 10.17 -3.77
CA TYR A 71 14.09 11.13 -3.92
C TYR A 71 14.59 12.57 -4.07
N SER A 72 15.69 12.91 -3.41
CA SER A 72 16.28 14.25 -3.48
C SER A 72 17.06 14.53 -4.78
N LYS A 73 17.24 13.52 -5.66
CA LYS A 73 17.96 13.72 -6.93
C LYS A 73 17.16 14.63 -7.86
N LYS A 74 17.89 15.46 -8.62
CA LYS A 74 17.28 16.28 -9.67
C LYS A 74 16.67 15.39 -10.75
N GLY A 75 15.35 15.40 -10.85
CA GLY A 75 14.61 14.54 -11.78
C GLY A 75 14.02 13.28 -11.14
N GLY A 76 14.21 13.08 -9.84
CA GLY A 76 13.67 11.94 -9.08
C GLY A 76 14.42 10.62 -9.33
N PRO A 77 14.06 9.54 -8.61
CA PRO A 77 14.57 8.19 -8.84
C PRO A 77 14.22 7.63 -10.22
N GLU A 78 15.23 7.13 -10.94
CA GLU A 78 15.01 6.38 -12.19
C GLU A 78 14.33 5.02 -11.96
N LEU A 79 14.59 4.38 -10.81
CA LEU A 79 14.00 3.11 -10.39
C LEU A 79 13.56 3.22 -8.92
N PRO A 80 12.31 3.66 -8.65
CA PRO A 80 11.79 3.92 -7.30
C PRO A 80 11.34 2.61 -6.62
N CYS A 81 12.19 1.60 -6.59
CA CYS A 81 11.86 0.29 -6.03
C CYS A 81 12.98 -0.26 -5.13
N ALA A 82 12.59 -0.76 -3.96
CA ALA A 82 13.47 -1.49 -3.06
C ALA A 82 12.98 -2.94 -2.92
N TRP A 83 13.91 -3.90 -2.97
CA TRP A 83 13.60 -5.31 -2.81
C TRP A 83 14.08 -5.83 -1.46
N ILE A 84 13.14 -6.16 -0.58
CA ILE A 84 13.43 -6.71 0.75
C ILE A 84 13.56 -8.23 0.60
N SER A 85 14.77 -8.76 0.79
CA SER A 85 15.05 -10.20 0.68
C SER A 85 15.69 -10.76 1.94
N GLY A 86 15.59 -12.09 2.11
CA GLY A 86 16.01 -12.78 3.34
C GLY A 86 15.31 -14.13 3.50
N PHE A 87 15.87 -15.00 4.33
CA PHE A 87 15.36 -16.36 4.57
C PHE A 87 13.99 -16.37 5.28
N TYR A 88 13.31 -17.51 5.28
CA TYR A 88 12.03 -17.67 5.97
C TYR A 88 12.19 -17.43 7.48
N GLY A 89 11.29 -16.66 8.10
CA GLY A 89 11.39 -16.32 9.53
C GLY A 89 12.39 -15.21 9.86
N SER A 90 13.03 -14.56 8.86
CA SER A 90 13.95 -13.43 9.10
C SER A 90 13.26 -12.09 9.42
N GLY A 91 11.92 -12.06 9.53
CA GLY A 91 11.15 -10.87 9.87
C GLY A 91 10.82 -9.91 8.72
N LYS A 92 10.94 -10.33 7.44
CA LYS A 92 10.68 -9.46 6.26
C LYS A 92 9.28 -8.85 6.24
N SER A 93 8.27 -9.68 6.48
CA SER A 93 6.86 -9.29 6.47
C SER A 93 6.55 -8.26 7.56
N SER A 94 7.01 -8.50 8.80
CA SER A 94 6.91 -7.51 9.88
C SER A 94 7.69 -6.24 9.55
N PHE A 95 8.90 -6.38 8.98
CA PHE A 95 9.74 -5.25 8.60
C PHE A 95 9.02 -4.32 7.63
N SER A 96 8.46 -4.88 6.55
CA SER A 96 7.79 -4.12 5.50
C SER A 96 6.45 -3.58 5.98
N LYS A 97 5.62 -4.40 6.65
CA LYS A 97 4.30 -3.99 7.16
C LYS A 97 4.42 -2.79 8.11
N LEU A 98 5.24 -2.92 9.15
CA LEU A 98 5.37 -1.86 10.18
C LEU A 98 5.93 -0.57 9.58
N LEU A 99 6.89 -0.66 8.64
CA LEU A 99 7.40 0.50 7.92
C LEU A 99 6.30 1.17 7.08
N GLY A 100 5.56 0.37 6.29
CA GLY A 100 4.49 0.87 5.44
C GLY A 100 3.40 1.56 6.24
N LEU A 101 2.92 0.94 7.31
CA LEU A 101 1.88 1.54 8.14
C LEU A 101 2.38 2.73 8.97
N ALA A 102 3.66 2.76 9.36
CA ALA A 102 4.26 3.92 10.01
C ALA A 102 4.28 5.16 9.10
N LEU A 103 4.41 4.98 7.77
CA LEU A 103 4.34 6.07 6.80
C LEU A 103 2.94 6.67 6.69
N ASP A 104 1.89 5.92 7.03
CA ASP A 104 0.49 6.36 6.94
C ASP A 104 0.01 7.14 8.18
N ASN A 105 0.93 7.46 9.11
CA ASN A 105 0.70 8.19 10.35
C ASN A 105 -0.45 7.61 11.20
N GLN A 106 -0.59 6.28 11.23
CA GLN A 106 -1.62 5.62 12.03
C GLN A 106 -1.42 5.91 13.52
N VAL A 107 -2.53 6.16 14.21
CA VAL A 107 -2.56 6.43 15.65
C VAL A 107 -2.98 5.18 16.39
N LEU A 108 -2.21 4.81 17.41
CA LEU A 108 -2.47 3.67 18.27
C LEU A 108 -3.48 4.04 19.38
N PRO A 109 -4.12 3.06 20.03
CA PRO A 109 -5.09 3.29 21.09
C PRO A 109 -4.57 4.12 22.27
N ASP A 110 -3.26 4.11 22.52
CA ASP A 110 -2.60 4.88 23.57
C ASP A 110 -2.21 6.31 23.15
N GLY A 111 -2.62 6.74 21.96
CA GLY A 111 -2.41 8.09 21.42
C GLY A 111 -1.05 8.31 20.75
N ARG A 112 -0.13 7.34 20.81
CA ARG A 112 1.14 7.41 20.06
C ARG A 112 0.89 7.17 18.58
N THR A 113 1.75 7.71 17.72
CA THR A 113 1.78 7.25 16.32
C THR A 113 2.46 5.88 16.23
N LEU A 114 2.11 5.09 15.21
CA LEU A 114 2.78 3.82 14.94
C LEU A 114 4.28 4.02 14.69
N ALA A 115 4.67 5.11 14.03
CA ALA A 115 6.07 5.47 13.84
C ALA A 115 6.81 5.70 15.17
N GLU A 116 6.20 6.40 16.12
CA GLU A 116 6.79 6.60 17.45
C GLU A 116 6.95 5.29 18.23
N ALA A 117 5.96 4.40 18.16
CA ALA A 117 6.03 3.09 18.80
C ALA A 117 7.09 2.20 18.14
N TRP A 118 7.13 2.17 16.81
CA TRP A 118 8.08 1.41 16.01
C TRP A 118 9.53 1.87 16.24
N LEU A 119 9.81 3.18 16.22
CA LEU A 119 11.15 3.72 16.49
C LEU A 119 11.64 3.41 17.91
N LYS A 120 10.74 3.28 18.89
CA LYS A 120 11.08 2.87 20.27
C LYS A 120 11.47 1.39 20.38
N ARG A 121 11.18 0.56 19.37
CA ARG A 121 11.59 -0.85 19.33
C ARG A 121 13.06 -1.05 18.99
N ASP A 122 13.72 0.01 18.53
CA ASP A 122 15.17 0.00 18.31
C ASP A 122 15.91 0.26 19.62
N THR A 123 16.38 -0.84 20.20
CA THR A 123 17.22 -0.83 21.40
C THR A 123 18.70 -0.98 21.07
N SER A 124 19.09 -0.84 19.79
CA SER A 124 20.51 -0.91 19.40
C SER A 124 21.30 0.28 19.96
N PRO A 125 22.62 0.15 20.16
CA PRO A 125 23.46 1.27 20.63
C PRO A 125 23.38 2.50 19.73
N ASN A 126 23.07 2.32 18.44
CA ASN A 126 22.98 3.38 17.45
C ASN A 126 21.53 3.73 17.05
N ALA A 127 20.55 3.48 17.92
CA ALA A 127 19.13 3.75 17.63
C ALA A 127 18.81 5.21 17.22
N LYS A 128 19.74 6.15 17.48
CA LYS A 128 19.65 7.51 16.96
C LYS A 128 19.70 7.56 15.43
N ALA A 129 20.54 6.74 14.79
CA ALA A 129 20.67 6.73 13.33
C ALA A 129 19.36 6.34 12.62
N LEU A 130 18.59 5.41 13.17
CA LEU A 130 17.27 5.06 12.63
C LEU A 130 16.29 6.22 12.75
N ARG A 131 16.27 6.90 13.91
CA ARG A 131 15.44 8.09 14.13
C ARG A 131 15.81 9.22 13.19
N ASP A 132 17.11 9.47 13.00
CA ASP A 132 17.61 10.51 12.09
C ASP A 132 17.26 10.17 10.63
N ALA A 133 17.39 8.91 10.20
CA ALA A 133 17.03 8.45 8.86
C ALA A 133 15.52 8.56 8.60
N TRP A 134 14.68 8.18 9.58
CA TRP A 134 13.24 8.37 9.51
C TRP A 134 12.85 9.85 9.42
N ALA A 135 13.40 10.69 10.30
CA ALA A 135 13.13 12.13 10.29
C ALA A 135 13.53 12.76 8.96
N ARG A 136 14.69 12.39 8.40
CA ARG A 136 15.13 12.83 7.08
C ARG A 136 14.13 12.42 6.00
N LEU A 137 13.70 11.15 5.97
CA LEU A 137 12.72 10.68 5.00
C LEU A 137 11.42 11.49 5.05
N ILE A 138 10.84 11.66 6.24
CA ILE A 138 9.58 12.39 6.42
C ILE A 138 9.69 13.88 6.07
N GLN A 139 10.86 14.49 6.26
CA GLN A 139 11.12 15.87 5.81
C GLN A 139 11.31 15.98 4.30
N THR A 140 11.76 14.91 3.65
CA THR A 140 12.04 14.87 2.21
C THR A 140 10.79 14.60 1.37
N VAL A 141 9.90 13.71 1.84
CA VAL A 141 8.68 13.33 1.12
C VAL A 141 7.50 14.19 1.57
N ASN A 142 6.50 14.38 0.70
CA ASN A 142 5.34 15.19 1.01
C ASN A 142 4.17 14.31 1.44
N GLU A 143 3.66 14.50 2.67
CA GLU A 143 2.46 13.83 3.21
C GLU A 143 2.31 12.35 2.77
N PRO A 144 3.19 11.46 3.24
CA PRO A 144 3.25 10.08 2.77
C PRO A 144 1.88 9.39 2.82
N LEU A 145 1.61 8.60 1.79
CA LEU A 145 0.41 7.77 1.64
C LEU A 145 0.87 6.34 1.41
N ALA A 146 0.58 5.43 2.34
CA ALA A 146 0.96 4.04 2.17
C ALA A 146 -0.21 3.18 1.67
N VAL A 147 0.10 2.28 0.73
CA VAL A 147 -0.78 1.19 0.30
C VAL A 147 -0.05 -0.11 0.59
N VAL A 148 -0.48 -0.78 1.66
CA VAL A 148 0.18 -1.94 2.25
C VAL A 148 -0.67 -3.19 2.03
N PHE A 149 -0.14 -4.19 1.33
CA PHE A 149 -0.87 -5.43 1.06
C PHE A 149 0.03 -6.64 0.80
N ASP A 150 -0.53 -7.83 1.01
CA ASP A 150 0.04 -9.10 0.58
C ASP A 150 -0.53 -9.46 -0.80
N VAL A 151 0.33 -9.60 -1.81
CA VAL A 151 -0.14 -9.86 -3.18
C VAL A 151 -0.68 -11.28 -3.34
N GLY A 152 -0.13 -12.26 -2.62
CA GLY A 152 -0.57 -13.66 -2.70
C GLY A 152 -2.00 -13.87 -2.19
N SER A 153 -2.42 -13.06 -1.23
CA SER A 153 -3.75 -13.11 -0.62
C SER A 153 -4.76 -12.21 -1.34
N MET A 154 -4.29 -11.09 -1.90
CA MET A 154 -5.18 -10.10 -2.51
C MET A 154 -5.44 -10.33 -3.99
N ALA A 155 -4.51 -10.94 -4.72
CA ALA A 155 -4.64 -11.10 -6.15
C ALA A 155 -5.79 -12.03 -6.55
N ARG A 156 -6.48 -11.67 -7.63
CA ARG A 156 -7.42 -12.55 -8.34
C ARG A 156 -6.64 -13.51 -9.26
N ASP A 157 -7.32 -14.53 -9.75
CA ASP A 157 -6.72 -15.51 -10.66
C ASP A 157 -6.09 -14.83 -11.88
N ASN A 158 -4.83 -15.19 -12.17
CA ASN A 158 -4.02 -14.62 -13.26
C ASN A 158 -3.84 -13.08 -13.24
N GLU A 159 -4.13 -12.39 -12.13
CA GLU A 159 -3.85 -10.96 -12.00
C GLU A 159 -2.32 -10.70 -12.01
N HIS A 160 -1.93 -9.49 -12.38
CA HIS A 160 -0.55 -9.01 -12.28
C HIS A 160 -0.40 -8.05 -11.10
N VAL A 161 0.82 -7.87 -10.60
CA VAL A 161 1.10 -7.00 -9.44
C VAL A 161 0.61 -5.57 -9.64
N HIS A 162 0.72 -5.01 -10.85
CA HIS A 162 0.22 -3.66 -11.15
C HIS A 162 -1.31 -3.56 -11.08
N GLY A 163 -2.05 -4.58 -11.50
CA GLY A 163 -3.51 -4.62 -11.38
C GLY A 163 -3.95 -4.66 -9.91
N VAL A 164 -3.26 -5.46 -9.09
CA VAL A 164 -3.49 -5.47 -7.64
C VAL A 164 -3.18 -4.09 -7.05
N ALA A 165 -2.05 -3.47 -7.42
CA ALA A 165 -1.66 -2.15 -6.94
C ALA A 165 -2.71 -1.07 -7.27
N ILE A 166 -3.26 -1.07 -8.49
CA ILE A 166 -4.36 -0.18 -8.89
C ILE A 166 -5.56 -0.38 -7.98
N ARG A 167 -6.03 -1.62 -7.83
CA ARG A 167 -7.22 -1.91 -7.02
C ARG A 167 -7.04 -1.55 -5.55
N GLN A 168 -5.85 -1.77 -5.00
CA GLN A 168 -5.56 -1.37 -3.61
C GLN A 168 -5.47 0.15 -3.46
N LEU A 169 -4.92 0.86 -4.45
CA LEU A 169 -4.90 2.32 -4.46
C LEU A 169 -6.31 2.92 -4.64
N GLN A 170 -7.13 2.35 -5.52
CA GLN A 170 -8.53 2.70 -5.71
C GLN A 170 -9.28 2.67 -4.37
N ARG A 171 -9.17 1.55 -3.64
CA ARG A 171 -9.72 1.43 -2.29
C ARG A 171 -9.16 2.47 -1.33
N ARG A 172 -7.84 2.67 -1.32
CA ARG A 172 -7.17 3.64 -0.45
C ARG A 172 -7.66 5.07 -0.67
N LEU A 173 -7.97 5.43 -1.91
CA LEU A 173 -8.46 6.75 -2.32
C LEU A 173 -9.99 6.83 -2.39
N GLY A 174 -10.70 5.81 -1.88
CA GLY A 174 -12.15 5.81 -1.77
C GLY A 174 -12.87 5.75 -3.12
N TYR A 175 -12.30 5.15 -4.15
CA TYR A 175 -13.06 4.72 -5.32
C TYR A 175 -13.94 3.52 -4.96
N CYS A 176 -14.87 3.18 -5.85
CA CYS A 176 -15.71 1.99 -5.76
C CYS A 176 -14.89 0.72 -5.51
N ALA A 177 -15.40 -0.19 -4.68
CA ALA A 177 -14.75 -1.48 -4.43
C ALA A 177 -14.79 -2.41 -5.66
N ASP A 178 -15.78 -2.21 -6.54
CA ASP A 178 -15.81 -2.82 -7.86
C ASP A 178 -14.84 -2.10 -8.80
N ALA A 179 -13.97 -2.88 -9.43
CA ALA A 179 -12.87 -2.35 -10.23
C ALA A 179 -13.35 -1.70 -11.53
N LEU A 180 -14.40 -2.25 -12.16
CA LEU A 180 -14.92 -1.69 -13.41
C LEU A 180 -15.57 -0.33 -13.14
N VAL A 181 -16.37 -0.23 -12.07
CA VAL A 181 -16.98 1.04 -11.68
C VAL A 181 -15.89 2.05 -11.27
N ALA A 182 -14.87 1.65 -10.50
CA ALA A 182 -13.77 2.53 -10.11
C ALA A 182 -13.00 3.10 -11.31
N ASP A 183 -12.75 2.31 -12.35
CA ASP A 183 -12.11 2.78 -13.58
C ASP A 183 -12.96 3.85 -14.29
N PHE A 184 -14.28 3.69 -14.25
CA PHE A 184 -15.20 4.68 -14.82
C PHE A 184 -15.36 5.92 -13.96
N GLU A 185 -15.30 5.80 -12.63
CA GLU A 185 -15.19 6.97 -11.75
C GLU A 185 -13.94 7.79 -12.09
N LEU A 186 -12.79 7.14 -12.29
CA LEU A 186 -11.56 7.82 -12.71
C LEU A 186 -11.72 8.49 -14.09
N ASN A 187 -12.45 7.87 -15.02
CA ASN A 187 -12.74 8.51 -16.32
C ASN A 187 -13.64 9.73 -16.18
N LEU A 188 -14.66 9.67 -15.31
CA LEU A 188 -15.49 10.84 -15.00
C LEU A 188 -14.66 11.98 -14.38
N GLU A 189 -13.69 11.67 -13.53
CA GLU A 189 -12.76 12.68 -12.99
C GLU A 189 -11.83 13.25 -14.08
N ARG A 190 -11.31 12.41 -14.98
CA ARG A 190 -10.52 12.83 -16.14
C ARG A 190 -11.29 13.78 -17.05
N ASP A 191 -12.58 13.52 -17.23
CA ASP A 191 -13.46 14.31 -18.10
C ASP A 191 -14.03 15.54 -17.38
N GLY A 192 -13.82 15.71 -16.06
CA GLY A 192 -14.38 16.81 -15.27
C GLY A 192 -15.89 16.68 -15.02
N GLU A 193 -16.43 15.47 -15.14
CA GLU A 193 -17.86 15.16 -15.07
C GLU A 193 -18.25 14.45 -13.76
N TYR A 194 -17.29 14.12 -12.88
CA TYR A 194 -17.55 13.39 -11.64
C TYR A 194 -18.55 14.11 -10.72
N ASP A 195 -18.46 15.43 -10.57
CA ASP A 195 -19.41 16.20 -9.75
C ASP A 195 -20.84 16.14 -10.29
N LYS A 196 -21.00 16.13 -11.62
CA LYS A 196 -22.32 15.99 -12.25
C LYS A 196 -22.87 14.58 -12.04
N PHE A 197 -22.00 13.58 -12.13
CA PHE A 197 -22.34 12.21 -11.79
C PHE A 197 -22.82 12.09 -10.34
N LEU A 198 -22.13 12.68 -9.36
CA LEU A 198 -22.54 12.64 -7.95
C LEU A 198 -23.93 13.25 -7.73
N GLN A 199 -24.20 14.41 -8.34
CA GLN A 199 -25.52 15.06 -8.26
C GLN A 199 -26.62 14.23 -8.92
N CYS A 200 -26.30 13.60 -10.06
CA CYS A 200 -27.24 12.71 -10.74
C CYS A 200 -27.50 11.45 -9.90
N ALA A 201 -26.46 10.85 -9.33
CA ALA A 201 -26.55 9.67 -8.48
C ALA A 201 -27.47 9.90 -7.27
N GLU A 202 -27.29 11.03 -6.58
CA GLU A 202 -28.12 11.37 -5.42
C GLU A 202 -29.59 11.57 -5.81
N ARG A 203 -29.86 12.25 -6.92
CA ARG A 203 -31.22 12.44 -7.44
C ARG A 203 -31.88 11.13 -7.87
N THR A 204 -31.14 10.26 -8.56
CA THR A 204 -31.66 9.03 -9.17
C THR A 204 -31.82 7.91 -8.14
N LEU A 205 -30.86 7.76 -7.23
CA LEU A 205 -30.82 6.65 -6.26
C LEU A 205 -31.38 7.05 -4.88
N GLY A 206 -31.63 8.35 -4.66
CA GLY A 206 -32.13 8.88 -3.38
C GLY A 206 -31.12 8.77 -2.24
N SER A 207 -29.83 8.60 -2.54
CA SER A 207 -28.75 8.51 -1.55
C SER A 207 -27.43 8.98 -2.17
N PRO A 208 -26.52 9.58 -1.39
CA PRO A 208 -25.20 9.96 -1.88
C PRO A 208 -24.43 8.76 -2.41
N TRP A 209 -23.69 8.95 -3.52
CA TRP A 209 -22.91 7.88 -4.15
C TRP A 209 -21.93 7.18 -3.19
N THR A 210 -21.39 7.91 -2.22
CA THR A 210 -20.52 7.36 -1.17
C THR A 210 -21.17 6.28 -0.30
N GLN A 211 -22.51 6.21 -0.24
CA GLN A 211 -23.27 5.18 0.47
C GLN A 211 -23.77 4.05 -0.45
N VAL A 212 -23.60 4.21 -1.76
CA VAL A 212 -24.06 3.28 -2.80
C VAL A 212 -22.91 2.45 -3.34
N LYS A 213 -21.73 3.05 -3.53
CA LYS A 213 -20.58 2.45 -4.22
C LYS A 213 -20.02 1.15 -3.65
N ASP A 214 -20.47 0.74 -2.46
CA ASP A 214 -20.06 -0.50 -1.80
C ASP A 214 -21.20 -1.54 -1.71
N ARG A 215 -22.34 -1.28 -2.37
CA ARG A 215 -23.48 -2.19 -2.42
C ARG A 215 -23.25 -3.32 -3.43
N ALA A 216 -23.95 -4.42 -3.25
CA ALA A 216 -23.83 -5.59 -4.12
C ALA A 216 -24.25 -5.34 -5.57
N LEU A 217 -25.20 -4.43 -5.80
CA LEU A 217 -25.76 -4.08 -7.13
C LEU A 217 -25.16 -2.77 -7.67
N VAL A 218 -23.92 -2.45 -7.31
CA VAL A 218 -23.29 -1.17 -7.65
C VAL A 218 -23.14 -0.98 -9.16
N GLU A 219 -22.94 -2.05 -9.93
CA GLU A 219 -22.81 -1.95 -11.38
C GLU A 219 -24.15 -1.56 -12.03
N GLU A 220 -25.26 -2.11 -11.55
CA GLU A 220 -26.61 -1.75 -11.99
C GLU A 220 -26.96 -0.32 -11.57
N ASP A 221 -26.69 0.05 -10.32
CA ASP A 221 -26.89 1.42 -9.82
C ASP A 221 -26.07 2.43 -10.65
N PHE A 222 -24.80 2.11 -10.94
CA PHE A 222 -23.94 2.95 -11.77
C PHE A 222 -24.49 3.08 -13.21
N SER A 223 -24.94 1.97 -13.80
CA SER A 223 -25.53 1.95 -15.14
C SER A 223 -26.79 2.82 -15.22
N LEU A 224 -27.66 2.74 -14.22
CA LEU A 224 -28.86 3.56 -14.10
C LEU A 224 -28.52 5.06 -13.99
N VAL A 225 -27.52 5.42 -13.19
CA VAL A 225 -27.10 6.82 -13.09
C VAL A 225 -26.53 7.32 -14.43
N LEU A 226 -25.76 6.50 -15.13
CA LEU A 226 -25.24 6.86 -16.44
C LEU A 226 -26.33 7.01 -17.52
N SER A 227 -27.41 6.22 -17.47
CA SER A 227 -28.55 6.41 -18.38
C SER A 227 -29.27 7.73 -18.16
N GLU A 228 -29.39 8.17 -16.89
CA GLU A 228 -29.97 9.47 -16.57
C GLU A 228 -29.03 10.63 -16.93
N LEU A 229 -27.72 10.44 -16.76
CA LEU A 229 -26.73 11.48 -17.05
C LEU A 229 -26.47 11.64 -18.56
N TYR A 230 -26.49 10.55 -19.32
CA TYR A 230 -26.22 10.52 -20.76
C TYR A 230 -27.27 9.69 -21.53
N PRO A 231 -28.54 10.15 -21.59
CA PRO A 231 -29.64 9.36 -22.16
C PRO A 231 -29.48 9.06 -23.65
N GLU A 232 -28.72 9.87 -24.39
CA GLU A 232 -28.42 9.62 -25.81
C GLU A 232 -27.41 8.47 -26.00
N LYS A 233 -26.55 8.22 -25.00
CA LYS A 233 -25.49 7.20 -25.06
C LYS A 233 -25.91 5.89 -24.40
N TYR A 234 -26.64 5.98 -23.29
CA TYR A 234 -27.13 4.85 -22.51
C TYR A 234 -28.66 4.91 -22.50
N THR A 235 -29.27 4.44 -23.59
CA THR A 235 -30.71 4.59 -23.86
C THR A 235 -31.61 3.73 -22.96
N ASP A 236 -31.03 2.70 -22.35
CA ASP A 236 -31.68 1.82 -21.39
C ASP A 236 -30.86 1.78 -20.09
N PRO A 237 -31.48 1.72 -18.88
CA PRO A 237 -30.78 1.67 -17.61
C PRO A 237 -29.70 0.59 -17.48
N MET A 238 -29.79 -0.49 -18.26
CA MET A 238 -28.82 -1.59 -18.26
C MET A 238 -27.79 -1.49 -19.40
N SER A 239 -27.81 -0.42 -20.20
CA SER A 239 -26.95 -0.29 -21.40
C SER A 239 -25.46 -0.32 -21.06
N TRP A 240 -25.04 0.43 -20.04
CA TRP A 240 -23.63 0.41 -19.62
C TRP A 240 -23.24 -0.97 -19.09
N PHE A 241 -24.05 -1.53 -18.16
CA PHE A 241 -23.82 -2.84 -17.57
C PHE A 241 -23.70 -3.95 -18.62
N THR A 242 -24.71 -4.07 -19.49
CA THR A 242 -24.76 -5.11 -20.55
C THR A 242 -23.64 -4.97 -21.56
N SER A 243 -23.26 -3.74 -21.94
CA SER A 243 -22.12 -3.51 -22.85
C SER A 243 -20.77 -3.97 -22.28
N ARG A 244 -20.72 -4.19 -20.95
CA ARG A 244 -19.54 -4.61 -20.21
C ARG A 244 -19.65 -6.00 -19.59
N ALA A 245 -20.76 -6.69 -19.80
CA ALA A 245 -20.93 -8.07 -19.35
C ALA A 245 -19.82 -8.96 -19.95
N GLY A 246 -19.05 -9.63 -19.08
CA GLY A 246 -17.92 -10.47 -19.47
C GLY A 246 -16.59 -9.74 -19.71
N THR A 247 -16.56 -8.40 -19.68
CA THR A 247 -15.29 -7.65 -19.55
C THR A 247 -14.84 -7.66 -18.09
N HIS A 248 -14.29 -8.79 -17.66
CA HIS A 248 -13.63 -8.85 -16.37
C HIS A 248 -12.24 -8.25 -16.52
N THR A 249 -12.07 -7.03 -15.98
CA THR A 249 -10.80 -6.32 -15.80
C THR A 249 -10.03 -6.06 -17.10
N ARG A 250 -9.85 -4.78 -17.45
CA ARG A 250 -8.80 -4.41 -18.39
C ARG A 250 -7.50 -5.01 -17.84
N SER A 251 -6.86 -5.88 -18.61
CA SER A 251 -5.44 -6.17 -18.45
C SER A 251 -4.70 -4.89 -18.85
N GLU A 252 -4.72 -3.89 -17.97
CA GLU A 252 -4.01 -2.65 -18.16
C GLU A 252 -2.53 -2.99 -18.31
N SER A 253 -1.91 -2.47 -19.35
CA SER A 253 -0.46 -2.51 -19.44
C SER A 253 0.15 -1.83 -18.19
N PRO A 254 1.37 -2.22 -17.77
CA PRO A 254 2.05 -1.53 -16.68
C PRO A 254 2.11 0.00 -16.86
N GLU A 255 2.20 0.48 -18.10
CA GLU A 255 2.21 1.90 -18.46
C GLU A 255 0.84 2.57 -18.23
N GLU A 256 -0.26 1.91 -18.61
CA GLU A 256 -1.62 2.38 -18.34
C GLU A 256 -1.90 2.42 -16.83
N ALA A 257 -1.45 1.40 -16.10
CA ALA A 257 -1.57 1.36 -14.64
C ALA A 257 -0.83 2.56 -14.01
N VAL A 258 0.42 2.83 -14.41
CA VAL A 258 1.16 4.00 -13.88
C VAL A 258 0.46 5.32 -14.21
N LYS A 259 -0.12 5.44 -15.41
CA LYS A 259 -0.93 6.61 -15.78
C LYS A 259 -2.16 6.76 -14.87
N ALA A 260 -2.88 5.66 -14.62
CA ALA A 260 -4.03 5.65 -13.72
C ALA A 260 -3.63 6.00 -12.28
N ILE A 261 -2.50 5.48 -11.77
CA ILE A 261 -1.93 5.88 -10.47
C ILE A 261 -1.70 7.39 -10.43
N GLY A 262 -1.02 7.95 -11.44
CA GLY A 262 -0.75 9.39 -11.51
C GLY A 262 -2.02 10.25 -11.54
N ASP A 263 -3.03 9.82 -12.30
CA ASP A 263 -4.33 10.50 -12.37
C ASP A 263 -5.07 10.44 -11.03
N MET A 264 -5.15 9.27 -10.40
CA MET A 264 -5.79 9.11 -9.09
C MET A 264 -5.10 9.95 -8.00
N LEU A 265 -3.76 9.99 -8.00
CA LEU A 265 -3.00 10.83 -7.09
C LEU A 265 -3.30 12.31 -7.34
N ARG A 266 -3.31 12.76 -8.60
CA ARG A 266 -3.64 14.15 -8.95
C ARG A 266 -5.03 14.55 -8.48
N PHE A 267 -6.03 13.68 -8.60
CA PHE A 267 -7.41 14.01 -8.25
C PHE A 267 -7.68 13.91 -6.74
N ARG A 268 -7.17 12.88 -6.06
CA ARG A 268 -7.57 12.55 -4.69
C ARG A 268 -6.47 12.60 -3.63
N ALA A 269 -5.22 12.76 -4.05
CA ALA A 269 -4.06 12.81 -3.15
C ALA A 269 -2.99 13.77 -3.67
N ASN A 270 -3.43 14.93 -4.18
CA ASN A 270 -2.56 15.83 -4.94
C ASN A 270 -1.32 16.25 -4.12
N GLY A 271 -0.14 16.07 -4.71
CA GLY A 271 1.14 16.39 -4.08
C GLY A 271 1.63 15.36 -3.07
N ARG A 272 0.84 14.37 -2.65
CA ARG A 272 1.26 13.35 -1.67
C ARG A 272 2.22 12.33 -2.30
N THR A 273 3.17 11.84 -1.53
CA THR A 273 4.11 10.79 -1.94
C THR A 273 3.52 9.40 -1.65
N LEU A 274 3.31 8.60 -2.69
CA LEU A 274 2.74 7.25 -2.58
C LEU A 274 3.83 6.20 -2.31
N PHE A 275 3.60 5.35 -1.32
CA PHE A 275 4.40 4.17 -1.02
C PHE A 275 3.58 2.90 -1.19
N PHE A 276 3.92 2.09 -2.19
CA PHE A 276 3.44 0.71 -2.25
C PHE A 276 4.35 -0.19 -1.42
N VAL A 277 3.77 -0.88 -0.45
CA VAL A 277 4.45 -1.92 0.33
C VAL A 277 3.77 -3.24 0.06
N VAL A 278 4.44 -4.07 -0.74
CA VAL A 278 3.86 -5.31 -1.27
C VAL A 278 4.63 -6.50 -0.72
N ASP A 279 3.95 -7.35 0.05
CA ASP A 279 4.53 -8.60 0.56
C ASP A 279 4.27 -9.79 -0.37
N GLU A 280 5.07 -10.84 -0.20
CA GLU A 280 5.00 -12.11 -0.94
C GLU A 280 5.17 -12.01 -2.46
N VAL A 281 5.73 -10.90 -2.95
CA VAL A 281 5.98 -10.67 -4.38
C VAL A 281 6.84 -11.77 -4.98
N SER A 282 7.88 -12.22 -4.25
CA SER A 282 8.78 -13.29 -4.71
C SER A 282 8.01 -14.56 -5.07
N GLN A 283 7.21 -15.07 -4.11
CA GLN A 283 6.44 -16.29 -4.29
C GLN A 283 5.36 -16.14 -5.37
N TYR A 284 4.78 -14.95 -5.47
CA TYR A 284 3.72 -14.68 -6.45
C TYR A 284 4.18 -14.70 -7.91
N VAL A 285 5.43 -14.27 -8.18
CA VAL A 285 5.96 -14.15 -9.54
C VAL A 285 6.87 -15.30 -9.97
N ILE A 286 7.50 -16.03 -9.04
CA ILE A 286 8.60 -16.97 -9.34
C ILE A 286 8.26 -18.05 -10.38
N ASN A 287 7.00 -18.52 -10.41
CA ASN A 287 6.55 -19.58 -11.31
C ASN A 287 5.84 -19.06 -12.57
N ASN A 288 5.84 -17.75 -12.82
CA ASN A 288 5.17 -17.15 -13.96
C ASN A 288 6.06 -16.06 -14.59
N ARG A 289 6.70 -16.42 -15.72
CA ARG A 289 7.62 -15.53 -16.44
C ARG A 289 6.96 -14.22 -16.85
N ASP A 290 5.72 -14.26 -17.31
CA ASP A 290 4.99 -13.05 -17.71
C ASP A 290 4.77 -12.12 -16.50
N ARG A 291 4.43 -12.64 -15.32
CA ARG A 291 4.35 -11.82 -14.10
C ARG A 291 5.69 -11.16 -13.74
N VAL A 292 6.82 -11.85 -13.91
CA VAL A 292 8.16 -11.27 -13.69
C VAL A 292 8.42 -10.14 -14.67
N ASP A 293 8.16 -10.36 -15.96
CA ASP A 293 8.39 -9.37 -17.01
C ASP A 293 7.48 -8.13 -16.81
N ARG A 294 6.21 -8.34 -16.45
CA ARG A 294 5.25 -7.28 -16.11
C ARG A 294 5.63 -6.51 -14.84
N LEU A 295 6.18 -7.18 -13.83
CA LEU A 295 6.66 -6.51 -12.62
C LEU A 295 7.85 -5.59 -12.92
N ARG A 296 8.79 -6.04 -13.77
CA ARG A 296 9.93 -5.23 -14.20
C ARG A 296 9.49 -4.02 -15.02
N ALA A 297 8.56 -4.23 -15.95
CA ALA A 297 7.97 -3.15 -16.73
C ALA A 297 7.24 -2.14 -15.82
N PHE A 298 6.49 -2.61 -14.82
CA PHE A 298 5.83 -1.74 -13.85
C PHE A 298 6.81 -0.89 -13.03
N ALA A 299 7.88 -1.50 -12.49
CA ALA A 299 8.92 -0.77 -11.78
C ALA A 299 9.59 0.32 -12.65
N THR A 300 9.81 0.02 -13.93
CA THR A 300 10.40 0.95 -14.90
C THR A 300 9.43 2.08 -15.26
N ALA A 301 8.16 1.75 -15.46
CA ALA A 301 7.10 2.70 -15.75
C ALA A 301 6.90 3.68 -14.58
N LEU A 302 6.95 3.21 -13.32
CA LEU A 302 6.87 4.07 -12.14
C LEU A 302 8.00 5.13 -12.13
N GLY A 303 9.24 4.72 -12.36
CA GLY A 303 10.39 5.63 -12.38
C GLY A 303 10.38 6.62 -13.54
N SER A 304 10.03 6.16 -14.74
CA SER A 304 9.97 7.03 -15.92
C SER A 304 8.75 7.97 -15.94
N GLY A 305 7.60 7.50 -15.45
CA GLY A 305 6.32 8.20 -15.52
C GLY A 305 6.05 9.11 -14.32
N LEU A 306 6.31 8.63 -13.10
CA LEU A 306 6.04 9.37 -11.86
C LEU A 306 7.31 9.91 -11.19
N ARG A 307 8.48 9.35 -11.52
CA ARG A 307 9.79 9.79 -11.00
C ARG A 307 9.90 9.73 -9.48
N GLY A 308 9.34 8.68 -8.88
CA GLY A 308 9.22 8.53 -7.43
C GLY A 308 7.88 8.99 -6.94
#